data_AF-G5AFW8-F1
#
_entry.id   AF-G5AFW8-F1
#
_cell.length_a   1.000
_cell.length_b   1.000
_cell.length_c   1.000
_cell.angle_alpha   90.00
_cell.angle_beta   90.00
_cell.angle_gamma   90.00
#
_symmetry.space_group_name_H-M   'P 1'
#
loop_
_entity.id
_entity.type
_entity.pdbx_description
1 polymer ?
#
loop_
_entity_poly.entity_id
_entity_poly.type
_entity_poly.pdbx_seq_one_letter_code
_entity_poly.pdbx_strand_id
1 'polypeptide(L)'
;MNTAEFEDGQFWLIVDPDYSLKILTNCAYWGDVGGIRGKYRKFWNLLQKIGDLTLQSIMLSELLQDGSAKLLVLGYAIFLFLSRAWLFVDPAERSLFSTSLNSLRVLSYSDLVLHLSMNFSFCLRFLTYPECVVYAYHWKTGEVCPCRILVDIYRTPQTFEEWINPVNVYDKVKALSAAGKLQNLQLVNRALPDWPEELQTCKNLQYLSMVYTETKALPDWATEWTQLQFLHIQGKQLRPSLTYLPEDLFSNMPSLQMIHLGMHPKLLRLPALSGVPNLRSLTLATLHLVREIPSLDQVPRLRHITVSYMESLQIIPDFEKLENVEDFVIAGICPICCTCNPADWFCAGNSVFEVPPSPCLDEKSPLPTLATQRVLERFNATLCIRSGFDKAKIVDFLSQSQIEVCGGVPYRRCEFPPNSGKFGICINFRLQALMCVVNDDYVRLRKVQIQRNVGPPCDVVEEAWLGCGAG
;
A
#
# COMPACT_ATOMS: atom_id res chain seq x y z
N MET A 1 -36.20 10.19 -7.84
CA MET A 1 -35.79 10.33 -6.43
C MET A 1 -34.63 11.31 -6.38
N ASN A 2 -34.70 12.26 -5.47
CA ASN A 2 -33.85 13.45 -5.38
C ASN A 2 -32.40 13.03 -5.03
N THR A 3 -31.42 13.43 -5.84
CA THR A 3 -30.02 12.95 -5.79
C THR A 3 -29.13 13.75 -4.83
N ALA A 4 -29.70 14.28 -3.75
CA ALA A 4 -29.01 15.20 -2.84
C ALA A 4 -28.34 14.53 -1.62
N GLU A 5 -28.33 13.20 -1.51
CA GLU A 5 -27.85 12.49 -0.31
C GLU A 5 -26.60 11.60 -0.53
N PHE A 6 -25.86 11.75 -1.64
CA PHE A 6 -24.68 10.92 -1.93
C PHE A 6 -23.31 11.62 -1.75
N GLU A 7 -23.23 12.69 -0.95
CA GLU A 7 -21.97 13.43 -0.74
C GLU A 7 -21.10 13.01 0.44
N ASP A 8 -21.46 11.99 1.22
CA ASP A 8 -20.61 11.53 2.33
C ASP A 8 -20.17 10.07 2.15
N GLY A 9 -18.88 9.86 1.79
CA GLY A 9 -18.22 8.57 2.02
C GLY A 9 -17.27 8.08 0.92
N GLN A 10 -15.99 8.44 1.06
CA GLN A 10 -14.79 7.67 0.73
C GLN A 10 -14.86 6.66 -0.44
N PHE A 11 -14.34 7.05 -1.61
CA PHE A 11 -13.88 6.11 -2.64
C PHE A 11 -12.39 6.33 -2.93
N TRP A 12 -11.60 5.26 -2.80
CA TRP A 12 -10.20 5.25 -3.20
C TRP A 12 -10.11 5.16 -4.72
N LEU A 13 -9.52 6.18 -5.35
CA LEU A 13 -9.18 6.20 -6.77
C LEU A 13 -7.66 6.00 -6.88
N ILE A 14 -7.24 4.79 -7.23
CA ILE A 14 -5.86 4.50 -7.62
C ILE A 14 -5.79 4.76 -9.13
N VAL A 15 -5.15 5.86 -9.51
CA VAL A 15 -4.92 6.24 -10.91
C VAL A 15 -3.49 5.86 -11.29
N ASP A 16 -3.35 5.15 -12.40
CA ASP A 16 -2.07 4.79 -13.00
C ASP A 16 -1.44 6.01 -13.70
N PRO A 17 -0.15 6.33 -13.50
CA PRO A 17 0.58 7.19 -14.41
C PRO A 17 1.46 6.32 -15.30
N ASP A 18 0.88 5.74 -16.35
CA ASP A 18 1.68 5.22 -17.46
C ASP A 18 1.91 6.37 -18.45
N TYR A 19 3.10 6.98 -18.41
CA TYR A 19 3.52 7.98 -19.39
C TYR A 19 4.47 7.33 -20.38
N SER A 20 3.89 6.69 -21.40
CA SER A 20 4.57 6.50 -22.68
C SER A 20 4.56 7.84 -23.43
N LEU A 21 5.62 8.63 -23.23
CA LEU A 21 5.77 9.96 -23.84
C LEU A 21 6.14 9.84 -25.34
N LYS A 22 5.15 9.62 -26.21
CA LYS A 22 5.26 9.90 -27.65
C LYS A 22 5.04 11.39 -27.90
N ILE A 23 6.11 12.19 -27.83
CA ILE A 23 6.07 13.56 -28.36
C ILE A 23 6.38 13.52 -29.86
N LEU A 24 5.32 13.72 -30.66
CA LEU A 24 5.43 14.10 -32.07
C LEU A 24 5.97 15.54 -32.18
N THR A 25 7.16 15.64 -32.77
CA THR A 25 7.57 16.63 -33.79
C THR A 25 7.07 18.07 -33.70
N ASN A 26 7.94 18.95 -33.18
CA ASN A 26 8.25 20.25 -33.80
C ASN A 26 9.67 20.72 -33.41
N CYS A 27 10.69 19.99 -33.87
CA CYS A 27 12.11 20.22 -33.55
C CYS A 27 12.79 21.39 -34.29
N ALA A 28 12.12 22.06 -35.23
CA ALA A 28 12.79 23.08 -36.05
C ALA A 28 12.93 24.45 -35.35
N TYR A 29 11.96 24.87 -34.54
CA TYR A 29 11.97 26.24 -33.95
C TYR A 29 12.82 26.35 -32.67
N TRP A 30 12.87 25.29 -31.86
CA TRP A 30 13.62 25.26 -30.60
C TRP A 30 15.14 25.08 -30.79
N GLY A 31 15.58 24.60 -31.96
CA GLY A 31 16.99 24.46 -32.30
C GLY A 31 17.75 25.79 -32.34
N ASP A 32 17.11 26.85 -32.83
CA ASP A 32 17.76 28.15 -33.02
C ASP A 32 17.85 29.00 -31.73
N VAL A 33 16.96 28.76 -30.76
CA VAL A 33 16.89 29.51 -29.49
C VAL A 33 17.61 28.77 -28.35
N GLY A 34 17.47 27.43 -28.26
CA GLY A 34 18.00 26.62 -27.14
C GLY A 34 19.13 25.64 -27.52
N GLY A 35 19.37 25.39 -28.81
CA GLY A 35 20.37 24.42 -29.27
C GLY A 35 21.81 24.80 -28.93
N ILE A 36 22.71 23.80 -28.89
CA ILE A 36 24.15 23.98 -28.57
C ILE A 36 24.85 24.94 -29.55
N ARG A 37 24.30 25.10 -30.76
CA ARG A 37 24.76 26.06 -31.79
C ARG A 37 23.71 27.14 -32.12
N GLY A 38 22.68 27.32 -31.29
CA GLY A 38 21.58 28.26 -31.54
C GLY A 38 22.05 29.71 -31.60
N LYS A 39 21.68 30.42 -32.67
CA LYS A 39 22.14 31.78 -33.00
C LYS A 39 21.88 32.81 -31.88
N TYR A 40 20.83 32.60 -31.08
CA TYR A 40 20.39 33.52 -30.02
C TYR A 40 20.62 33.03 -28.59
N ARG A 41 21.32 31.90 -28.40
CA ARG A 41 21.54 31.25 -27.08
C ARG A 41 22.15 32.18 -26.02
N LYS A 42 23.13 33.01 -26.39
CA LYS A 42 23.79 33.92 -25.43
C LYS A 42 22.86 35.03 -24.96
N PHE A 43 22.02 35.54 -25.86
CA PHE A 43 21.00 36.53 -25.53
C PHE A 43 19.92 35.91 -24.64
N TRP A 44 19.49 34.67 -24.93
CA TRP A 44 18.49 33.97 -24.14
C TRP A 44 18.97 33.63 -22.73
N ASN A 45 20.22 33.16 -22.59
CA ASN A 45 20.84 32.94 -21.28
C ASN A 45 21.04 34.24 -20.49
N LEU A 46 21.26 35.37 -21.17
CA LEU A 46 21.37 36.68 -20.53
C LEU A 46 20.00 37.16 -20.03
N LEU A 47 18.96 37.00 -20.85
CA LEU A 47 17.59 37.40 -20.49
C LEU A 47 17.04 36.58 -19.32
N GLN A 48 17.32 35.27 -19.32
CA GLN A 48 16.93 34.37 -18.24
C GLN A 48 17.67 34.70 -16.94
N LYS A 49 18.96 35.03 -17.02
CA LYS A 49 19.74 35.47 -15.85
C LYS A 49 19.34 36.84 -15.33
N ILE A 50 18.92 37.76 -16.20
CA ILE A 50 18.36 39.05 -15.77
C ILE A 50 17.06 38.80 -15.00
N GLY A 51 16.17 37.95 -15.53
CA GLY A 51 14.93 37.53 -14.86
C GLY A 51 15.19 36.95 -13.46
N ASP A 52 16.11 35.98 -13.36
CA ASP A 52 16.51 35.36 -12.10
C ASP A 52 17.10 36.39 -11.11
N LEU A 53 17.97 37.31 -11.57
CA LEU A 53 18.55 38.35 -10.70
C LEU A 53 17.49 39.33 -10.20
N THR A 54 16.53 39.73 -11.04
CA THR A 54 15.43 40.61 -10.60
C THR A 54 14.54 39.92 -9.56
N LEU A 55 14.20 38.65 -9.77
CA LEU A 55 13.34 37.92 -8.82
C LEU A 55 14.04 37.71 -7.47
N GLN A 56 15.33 37.37 -7.51
CA GLN A 56 16.17 37.23 -6.31
C GLN A 56 16.38 38.57 -5.60
N SER A 57 16.52 39.68 -6.35
CA SER A 57 16.67 41.01 -5.76
C SER A 57 15.37 41.53 -5.14
N ILE A 58 14.22 41.21 -5.73
CA ILE A 58 12.90 41.54 -5.16
C ILE A 58 12.67 40.73 -3.88
N MET A 59 12.90 39.41 -3.91
CA MET A 59 12.83 38.57 -2.71
C MET A 59 13.78 39.04 -1.62
N LEU A 60 15.03 39.38 -1.96
CA LEU A 60 16.01 39.85 -1.00
C LEU A 60 15.65 41.23 -0.44
N SER A 61 15.09 42.13 -1.26
CA SER A 61 14.62 43.45 -0.82
C SER A 61 13.43 43.33 0.14
N GLU A 62 12.48 42.44 -0.12
CA GLU A 62 11.34 42.17 0.79
C GLU A 62 11.81 41.47 2.07
N LEU A 63 12.79 40.55 1.98
CA LEU A 63 13.39 39.88 3.14
C LEU A 63 14.20 40.83 4.04
N LEU A 64 14.89 41.81 3.44
CA LEU A 64 15.65 42.83 4.18
C LEU A 64 14.74 43.91 4.79
N GLN A 65 13.56 44.15 4.22
CA GLN A 65 12.61 45.15 4.71
C GLN A 65 11.75 44.65 5.88
N ASP A 66 11.39 43.35 5.95
CA ASP A 66 10.35 42.89 6.88
C ASP A 66 10.79 41.96 8.03
N GLY A 67 12.06 41.58 8.10
CA GLY A 67 12.72 41.14 9.35
C GLY A 67 12.05 40.03 10.20
N SER A 68 11.09 39.23 9.70
CA SER A 68 10.54 38.09 10.47
C SER A 68 9.87 36.99 9.63
N ALA A 69 10.12 35.73 10.03
CA ALA A 69 9.77 34.49 9.32
C ALA A 69 8.28 34.04 9.40
N LYS A 70 7.35 34.91 9.81
CA LYS A 70 5.95 34.51 10.06
C LYS A 70 5.12 34.39 8.77
N LEU A 71 5.44 35.16 7.74
CA LEU A 71 4.67 35.16 6.48
C LEU A 71 4.86 33.88 5.66
N LEU A 72 6.06 33.26 5.72
CA LEU A 72 6.36 31.98 5.08
C LEU A 72 5.55 30.83 5.69
N VAL A 73 5.40 30.81 7.02
CA VAL A 73 4.59 29.81 7.72
C VAL A 73 3.09 30.00 7.42
N LEU A 74 2.62 31.25 7.33
CA LEU A 74 1.22 31.54 7.03
C LEU A 74 0.87 31.22 5.55
N GLY A 75 1.73 31.59 4.61
CA GLY A 75 1.56 31.30 3.19
C GLY A 75 1.58 29.79 2.89
N TYR A 76 2.46 29.05 3.57
CA TYR A 76 2.53 27.60 3.44
C TYR A 76 1.39 26.89 4.20
N ALA A 77 0.92 27.42 5.33
CA ALA A 77 -0.27 26.91 6.03
C ALA A 77 -1.54 27.09 5.18
N ILE A 78 -1.66 28.20 4.43
CA ILE A 78 -2.75 28.41 3.46
C ILE A 78 -2.63 27.44 2.28
N PHE A 79 -1.43 27.16 1.78
CA PHE A 79 -1.18 26.13 0.75
C PHE A 79 -1.55 24.72 1.24
N LEU A 80 -1.22 24.37 2.48
CA LEU A 80 -1.60 23.10 3.12
C LEU A 80 -3.11 22.98 3.37
N PHE A 81 -3.79 24.10 3.64
CA PHE A 81 -5.25 24.12 3.81
C PHE A 81 -5.98 24.00 2.47
N LEU A 82 -5.41 24.55 1.39
CA LEU A 82 -5.88 24.38 0.02
C LEU A 82 -5.56 22.99 -0.56
N SER A 83 -4.51 22.30 -0.06
CA SER A 83 -4.15 20.93 -0.43
C SER A 83 -4.75 19.87 0.51
N ARG A 84 -6.05 19.96 0.80
CA ARG A 84 -6.76 18.93 1.58
C ARG A 84 -6.94 17.63 0.78
N ALA A 85 -5.87 16.85 0.72
CA ALA A 85 -5.86 15.38 0.61
C ALA A 85 -4.78 14.77 1.55
N TRP A 86 -4.48 15.47 2.66
CA TRP A 86 -3.43 15.10 3.62
C TRP A 86 -3.65 13.75 4.35
N LEU A 87 -4.84 13.16 4.26
CA LEU A 87 -5.12 11.85 4.84
C LEU A 87 -4.80 10.66 3.92
N PHE A 88 -4.66 10.85 2.60
CA PHE A 88 -4.69 9.75 1.62
C PHE A 88 -3.40 9.57 0.79
N VAL A 89 -2.37 10.41 0.98
CA VAL A 89 -1.11 10.31 0.23
C VAL A 89 -0.23 9.16 0.75
N ASP A 90 0.35 8.36 -0.16
CA ASP A 90 1.28 7.26 0.12
C ASP A 90 2.42 7.71 1.07
N PRO A 91 2.66 7.02 2.20
CA PRO A 91 3.75 7.34 3.12
C PRO A 91 5.14 7.38 2.47
N ALA A 92 5.37 6.63 1.39
CA ALA A 92 6.62 6.69 0.61
C ALA A 92 6.81 8.07 -0.04
N GLU A 93 5.76 8.65 -0.62
CA GLU A 93 5.77 10.00 -1.19
C GLU A 93 5.93 11.07 -0.11
N ARG A 94 5.33 10.89 1.07
CA ARG A 94 5.51 11.80 2.23
C ARG A 94 6.95 11.81 2.74
N SER A 95 7.59 10.64 2.83
CA SER A 95 8.99 10.51 3.26
C SER A 95 9.96 11.08 2.24
N LEU A 96 9.68 10.88 0.95
CA LEU A 96 10.42 11.47 -0.18
C LEU A 96 10.33 13.00 -0.15
N PHE A 97 9.13 13.55 0.10
CA PHE A 97 8.89 14.98 0.21
C PHE A 97 9.57 15.61 1.44
N SER A 98 9.48 14.95 2.61
CA SER A 98 10.16 15.38 3.84
C SER A 98 11.69 15.32 3.72
N THR A 99 12.22 14.27 3.08
CA THR A 99 13.67 14.13 2.87
C THR A 99 14.19 15.16 1.86
N SER A 100 13.42 15.44 0.80
CA SER A 100 13.69 16.52 -0.15
C SER A 100 13.72 17.89 0.54
N LEU A 101 12.72 18.20 1.38
CA LEU A 101 12.63 19.44 2.15
C LEU A 101 13.76 19.61 3.18
N ASN A 102 14.18 18.54 3.84
CA ASN A 102 15.31 18.59 4.77
C ASN A 102 16.66 18.76 4.06
N SER A 103 16.77 18.38 2.79
CA SER A 103 17.96 18.63 1.97
C SER A 103 18.08 20.09 1.49
N LEU A 104 16.99 20.87 1.57
CA LEU A 104 16.93 22.27 1.11
C LEU A 104 17.33 23.30 2.19
N ARG A 105 17.77 22.87 3.38
CA ARG A 105 18.35 23.79 4.38
C ARG A 105 19.79 24.14 4.00
N VAL A 106 19.92 25.02 3.01
CA VAL A 106 21.20 25.62 2.61
C VAL A 106 21.48 26.79 3.55
N LEU A 107 22.47 26.64 4.44
CA LEU A 107 22.87 27.69 5.39
C LEU A 107 23.97 28.61 4.83
N SER A 108 24.59 28.27 3.67
CA SER A 108 25.64 29.07 3.03
C SER A 108 25.79 28.84 1.51
N TYR A 109 26.40 29.77 0.78
CA TYR A 109 26.69 29.65 -0.67
C TYR A 109 27.63 28.47 -0.99
N SER A 110 28.56 28.15 -0.08
CA SER A 110 29.43 26.98 -0.19
C SER A 110 28.67 25.65 -0.11
N ASP A 111 27.63 25.55 0.72
CA ASP A 111 26.77 24.36 0.79
C ASP A 111 26.06 24.13 -0.55
N LEU A 112 25.54 25.18 -1.17
CA LEU A 112 24.84 25.09 -2.45
C LEU A 112 25.76 24.54 -3.56
N VAL A 113 26.99 25.04 -3.64
CA VAL A 113 27.98 24.60 -4.66
C VAL A 113 28.45 23.17 -4.38
N LEU A 114 28.60 22.77 -3.12
CA LEU A 114 28.92 21.40 -2.74
C LEU A 114 27.78 20.45 -3.11
N HIS A 115 26.52 20.81 -2.82
CA HIS A 115 25.36 20.01 -3.16
C HIS A 115 25.13 19.91 -4.67
N LEU A 116 25.35 20.98 -5.43
CA LEU A 116 25.24 20.96 -6.90
C LEU A 116 26.37 20.13 -7.54
N SER A 117 27.61 20.25 -7.05
CA SER A 117 28.74 19.46 -7.57
C SER A 117 28.63 17.98 -7.19
N MET A 118 28.14 17.67 -5.98
CA MET A 118 27.82 16.31 -5.57
C MET A 118 26.69 15.72 -6.42
N ASN A 119 25.60 16.46 -6.67
CA ASN A 119 24.50 16.03 -7.55
C ASN A 119 24.97 15.82 -9.00
N PHE A 120 25.84 16.69 -9.51
CA PHE A 120 26.37 16.58 -10.88
C PHE A 120 27.31 15.39 -11.05
N SER A 121 28.13 15.09 -10.04
CA SER A 121 28.94 13.86 -10.01
C SER A 121 28.10 12.60 -9.75
N PHE A 122 26.91 12.75 -9.16
CA PHE A 122 25.92 11.69 -8.91
C PHE A 122 25.25 11.22 -10.21
N CYS A 123 24.89 12.15 -11.11
CA CYS A 123 24.31 11.82 -12.42
C CYS A 123 25.24 10.99 -13.32
N LEU A 124 26.56 11.01 -13.08
CA LEU A 124 27.55 10.28 -13.87
C LEU A 124 27.76 8.81 -13.43
N ARG A 125 27.18 8.35 -12.31
CA ARG A 125 27.35 6.96 -11.79
C ARG A 125 26.06 6.13 -11.74
N PHE A 126 24.99 6.59 -12.40
CA PHE A 126 23.60 6.10 -12.29
C PHE A 126 23.28 4.78 -13.02
N LEU A 127 24.16 3.78 -13.03
CA LEU A 127 23.97 2.62 -13.92
C LEU A 127 23.43 1.32 -13.30
N THR A 128 23.15 1.20 -12.00
CA THR A 128 22.87 -0.16 -11.46
C THR A 128 21.54 -0.41 -10.72
N TYR A 129 20.85 0.55 -10.08
CA TYR A 129 19.59 0.21 -9.34
C TYR A 129 18.56 1.36 -9.30
N PRO A 130 17.56 1.40 -10.20
CA PRO A 130 16.57 2.48 -10.28
C PRO A 130 15.48 2.47 -9.18
N GLU A 131 15.41 1.44 -8.32
CA GLU A 131 14.33 1.23 -7.35
C GLU A 131 14.64 1.70 -5.91
N CYS A 132 15.85 2.23 -5.65
CA CYS A 132 16.13 2.94 -4.41
C CYS A 132 15.77 4.42 -4.56
N VAL A 133 14.74 4.84 -3.84
CA VAL A 133 14.12 6.16 -4.02
C VAL A 133 14.83 7.26 -3.22
N VAL A 134 15.46 6.90 -2.10
CA VAL A 134 16.23 7.81 -1.25
C VAL A 134 17.46 7.11 -0.71
N TYR A 135 18.64 7.73 -0.86
CA TYR A 135 19.93 7.22 -0.37
C TYR A 135 20.35 7.91 0.95
N ALA A 136 21.13 7.22 1.80
CA ALA A 136 21.77 7.81 2.97
C ALA A 136 23.14 8.40 2.60
N TYR A 137 23.37 9.67 2.87
CA TYR A 137 24.67 10.28 2.59
C TYR A 137 25.65 10.01 3.74
N HIS A 138 26.73 9.27 3.47
CA HIS A 138 27.89 9.18 4.35
C HIS A 138 29.14 9.02 3.49
N TRP A 139 30.24 9.71 3.84
CA TRP A 139 31.51 9.52 3.15
C TRP A 139 32.07 8.14 3.53
N LYS A 140 32.05 7.19 2.58
CA LYS A 140 32.63 5.85 2.71
C LYS A 140 33.17 5.44 1.34
N THR A 141 34.32 4.78 1.30
CA THR A 141 35.04 4.35 0.09
C THR A 141 34.48 3.05 -0.53
N GLY A 142 33.22 2.71 -0.25
CA GLY A 142 32.55 1.53 -0.82
C GLY A 142 31.74 1.88 -2.07
N GLU A 143 31.64 0.95 -3.02
CA GLU A 143 30.95 1.13 -4.31
C GLU A 143 29.41 1.21 -4.18
N VAL A 144 28.82 0.81 -3.05
CA VAL A 144 27.37 0.73 -2.86
C VAL A 144 26.86 1.91 -2.04
N CYS A 145 26.01 2.75 -2.64
CA CYS A 145 25.29 3.80 -1.93
C CYS A 145 24.23 3.19 -0.99
N PRO A 146 24.22 3.54 0.31
CA PRO A 146 23.30 2.95 1.27
C PRO A 146 21.86 3.42 1.01
N CYS A 147 20.91 2.50 0.89
CA CYS A 147 19.51 2.84 0.63
C CYS A 147 18.75 3.18 1.93
N ARG A 148 17.93 4.23 1.93
CA ARG A 148 16.98 4.55 3.01
C ARG A 148 15.56 4.09 2.69
N ILE A 149 15.15 4.20 1.44
CA ILE A 149 13.80 3.82 1.00
C ILE A 149 13.92 2.94 -0.23
N LEU A 150 13.61 1.65 -0.06
CA LEU A 150 13.58 0.65 -1.13
C LEU A 150 12.12 0.40 -1.52
N VAL A 151 11.78 0.73 -2.77
CA VAL A 151 10.43 0.55 -3.32
C VAL A 151 10.53 -0.18 -4.64
N ASP A 152 10.19 -1.47 -4.65
CA ASP A 152 10.15 -2.30 -5.86
C ASP A 152 8.73 -2.87 -6.02
N ILE A 153 7.94 -2.21 -6.85
CA ILE A 153 6.52 -2.48 -7.01
C ILE A 153 6.25 -2.87 -8.46
N TYR A 154 5.70 -4.06 -8.66
CA TYR A 154 5.11 -4.45 -9.92
C TYR A 154 3.60 -4.57 -9.75
N ARG A 155 2.86 -3.61 -10.28
CA ARG A 155 1.42 -3.47 -9.99
C ARG A 155 0.55 -4.45 -10.76
N THR A 156 0.95 -4.79 -11.99
CA THR A 156 0.11 -5.45 -12.99
C THR A 156 0.81 -6.63 -13.66
N PRO A 157 0.93 -7.78 -12.97
CA PRO A 157 1.25 -9.04 -13.63
C PRO A 157 0.24 -9.31 -14.74
N GLN A 158 0.71 -9.47 -15.98
CA GLN A 158 -0.16 -9.60 -17.15
C GLN A 158 -0.45 -11.05 -17.49
N THR A 159 0.47 -11.95 -17.14
CA THR A 159 0.34 -13.39 -17.44
C THR A 159 0.31 -14.23 -16.16
N PHE A 160 -0.25 -15.43 -16.26
CA PHE A 160 -0.21 -16.41 -15.16
C PHE A 160 1.23 -16.76 -14.79
N GLU A 161 2.13 -16.83 -15.77
CA GLU A 161 3.54 -17.14 -15.57
C GLU A 161 4.27 -16.05 -14.75
N GLU A 162 4.06 -14.77 -15.08
CA GLU A 162 4.62 -13.66 -14.29
C GLU A 162 4.07 -13.63 -12.86
N TRP A 163 2.78 -13.94 -12.70
CA TRP A 163 2.15 -14.04 -11.39
C TRP A 163 2.70 -15.19 -10.57
N ILE A 164 2.94 -16.35 -11.19
CA ILE A 164 3.36 -17.56 -10.49
C ILE A 164 4.87 -17.58 -10.23
N ASN A 165 5.65 -16.87 -11.04
CA ASN A 165 7.11 -16.80 -10.95
C ASN A 165 7.57 -15.33 -10.89
N PRO A 166 7.34 -14.62 -9.76
CA PRO A 166 7.77 -13.24 -9.60
C PRO A 166 9.30 -13.14 -9.55
N VAL A 167 9.84 -12.00 -9.98
CA VAL A 167 11.29 -11.73 -9.92
C VAL A 167 11.79 -11.81 -8.48
N ASN A 168 12.80 -12.65 -8.23
CA ASN A 168 13.46 -12.76 -6.93
C ASN A 168 14.34 -11.52 -6.69
N VAL A 169 14.14 -10.86 -5.55
CA VAL A 169 14.85 -9.63 -5.17
C VAL A 169 15.78 -9.80 -3.97
N TYR A 170 16.07 -11.04 -3.54
CA TYR A 170 16.92 -11.32 -2.40
C TYR A 170 18.28 -10.60 -2.49
N ASP A 171 19.02 -10.78 -3.59
CA ASP A 171 20.33 -10.17 -3.78
C ASP A 171 20.26 -8.63 -3.84
N LYS A 172 19.16 -8.09 -4.41
CA LYS A 172 18.91 -6.64 -4.47
C LYS A 172 18.70 -6.08 -3.06
N VAL A 173 17.82 -6.70 -2.27
CA VAL A 173 17.53 -6.30 -0.89
C VAL A 173 18.78 -6.45 -0.03
N LYS A 174 19.53 -7.54 -0.18
CA LYS A 174 20.81 -7.79 0.49
C LYS A 174 21.80 -6.64 0.23
N ALA A 175 22.05 -6.32 -1.03
CA ALA A 175 22.99 -5.27 -1.42
C ALA A 175 22.58 -3.89 -0.88
N LEU A 176 21.29 -3.54 -0.99
CA LEU A 176 20.78 -2.22 -0.60
C LEU A 176 20.62 -2.04 0.92
N SER A 177 20.47 -3.14 1.67
CA SER A 177 20.38 -3.14 3.14
C SER A 177 21.73 -3.28 3.84
N ALA A 178 22.81 -3.63 3.12
CA ALA A 178 24.16 -3.86 3.66
C ALA A 178 24.71 -2.73 4.56
N ALA A 179 24.22 -1.51 4.39
CA ALA A 179 24.64 -0.38 5.21
C ALA A 179 23.85 -0.16 6.51
N GLY A 180 22.77 -0.91 6.74
CA GLY A 180 21.94 -0.78 7.94
C GLY A 180 21.18 0.54 8.05
N LYS A 181 20.97 1.25 6.93
CA LYS A 181 20.32 2.58 6.89
C LYS A 181 18.90 2.56 6.35
N LEU A 182 18.36 1.37 6.02
CA LEU A 182 17.02 1.25 5.48
C LEU A 182 15.98 1.66 6.53
N GLN A 183 15.05 2.51 6.11
CA GLN A 183 13.92 3.01 6.90
C GLN A 183 12.60 2.50 6.33
N ASN A 184 12.48 2.41 5.00
CA ASN A 184 11.27 1.95 4.35
C ASN A 184 11.60 0.82 3.37
N LEU A 185 10.84 -0.27 3.47
CA LEU A 185 10.88 -1.38 2.53
C LEU A 185 9.46 -1.63 2.01
N GLN A 186 9.27 -1.46 0.71
CA GLN A 186 8.02 -1.73 0.03
C GLN A 186 8.26 -2.64 -1.18
N LEU A 187 7.72 -3.84 -1.12
CA LEU A 187 7.81 -4.84 -2.17
C LEU A 187 6.42 -5.30 -2.58
N VAL A 188 6.14 -5.28 -3.89
CA VAL A 188 4.87 -5.76 -4.44
C VAL A 188 5.15 -6.63 -5.67
N ASN A 189 4.62 -7.87 -5.67
CA ASN A 189 4.87 -8.84 -6.75
C ASN A 189 6.36 -9.07 -7.04
N ARG A 190 7.14 -9.21 -5.97
CA ARG A 190 8.57 -9.54 -5.98
C ARG A 190 8.86 -10.65 -4.99
N ALA A 191 9.57 -11.68 -5.40
CA ALA A 191 9.88 -12.79 -4.50
C ALA A 191 10.97 -12.38 -3.50
N LEU A 192 10.63 -12.43 -2.21
CA LEU A 192 11.56 -12.41 -1.09
C LEU A 192 11.19 -13.56 -0.12
N PRO A 193 11.49 -14.83 -0.51
CA PRO A 193 11.08 -15.99 0.27
C PRO A 193 11.76 -16.04 1.65
N ASP A 194 13.02 -15.65 1.68
CA ASP A 194 13.90 -15.62 2.84
C ASP A 194 14.47 -14.22 3.05
N TRP A 195 14.90 -13.94 4.28
CA TRP A 195 15.39 -12.62 4.68
C TRP A 195 16.92 -12.56 4.65
N PRO A 196 17.53 -11.56 3.99
CA PRO A 196 18.97 -11.33 4.11
C PRO A 196 19.34 -10.87 5.53
N GLU A 197 20.44 -11.39 6.07
CA GLU A 197 20.92 -11.06 7.43
C GLU A 197 21.24 -9.57 7.57
N GLU A 198 21.63 -8.90 6.48
CA GLU A 198 21.92 -7.48 6.44
C GLU A 198 20.73 -6.60 6.88
N LEU A 199 19.49 -7.05 6.65
CA LEU A 199 18.29 -6.35 7.13
C LEU A 199 18.17 -6.32 8.66
N GLN A 200 18.80 -7.26 9.37
CA GLN A 200 18.87 -7.23 10.84
C GLN A 200 19.52 -5.94 11.33
N THR A 201 20.50 -5.40 10.60
CA THR A 201 21.24 -4.20 10.99
C THR A 201 20.42 -2.91 10.79
N CYS A 202 19.29 -2.97 10.07
CA CYS A 202 18.43 -1.84 9.76
C CYS A 202 17.51 -1.47 10.94
N LYS A 203 18.09 -1.04 12.08
CA LYS A 203 17.36 -0.73 13.33
C LYS A 203 16.38 0.45 13.24
N ASN A 204 16.52 1.28 12.21
CA ASN A 204 15.66 2.45 11.97
C ASN A 204 14.55 2.16 10.96
N LEU A 205 14.22 0.89 10.69
CA LEU A 205 13.10 0.53 9.83
C LEU A 205 11.78 1.02 10.47
N GLN A 206 11.06 1.85 9.75
CA GLN A 206 9.79 2.48 10.15
C GLN A 206 8.61 1.93 9.36
N TYR A 207 8.82 1.53 8.11
CA TYR A 207 7.77 1.10 7.22
C TYR A 207 8.16 -0.21 6.52
N LEU A 208 7.33 -1.24 6.71
CA LEU A 208 7.47 -2.52 6.02
C LEU A 208 6.14 -2.88 5.35
N SER A 209 6.16 -2.95 4.02
CA SER A 209 5.02 -3.38 3.21
C SER A 209 5.47 -4.44 2.22
N MET A 210 4.92 -5.63 2.36
CA MET A 210 5.24 -6.78 1.52
C MET A 210 3.95 -7.38 1.01
N VAL A 211 3.71 -7.26 -0.29
CA VAL A 211 2.49 -7.74 -0.94
C VAL A 211 2.88 -8.74 -2.00
N TYR A 212 2.38 -9.97 -1.87
CA TYR A 212 2.63 -11.07 -2.81
C TYR A 212 4.12 -11.42 -2.96
N THR A 213 4.86 -11.44 -1.84
CA THR A 213 6.32 -11.61 -1.82
C THR A 213 6.81 -13.04 -1.59
N GLU A 214 5.91 -14.01 -1.45
CA GLU A 214 6.22 -15.43 -1.18
C GLU A 214 7.04 -15.68 0.11
N THR A 215 7.05 -14.70 1.02
CA THR A 215 7.73 -14.76 2.31
C THR A 215 7.08 -15.79 3.23
N LYS A 216 7.86 -16.76 3.71
CA LYS A 216 7.35 -17.90 4.50
C LYS A 216 7.36 -17.66 6.01
N ALA A 217 8.32 -16.89 6.50
CA ALA A 217 8.49 -16.61 7.91
C ALA A 217 9.04 -15.20 8.11
N LEU A 218 8.73 -14.57 9.25
CA LEU A 218 9.57 -13.50 9.77
C LEU A 218 10.73 -14.12 10.58
N PRO A 219 11.95 -13.59 10.45
CA PRO A 219 13.10 -14.10 11.19
C PRO A 219 13.01 -13.68 12.66
N ASP A 220 13.59 -14.46 13.56
CA ASP A 220 13.53 -14.20 15.01
C ASP A 220 14.09 -12.81 15.40
N TRP A 221 15.10 -12.35 14.67
CA TRP A 221 15.69 -11.03 14.86
C TRP A 221 14.80 -9.86 14.42
N ALA A 222 13.64 -10.11 13.79
CA ALA A 222 12.66 -9.06 13.46
C ALA A 222 12.10 -8.36 14.71
N THR A 223 12.19 -9.01 15.88
CA THR A 223 11.95 -8.43 17.21
C THR A 223 12.78 -7.17 17.49
N GLU A 224 13.93 -7.02 16.83
CA GLU A 224 14.85 -5.90 17.04
C GLU A 224 14.43 -4.62 16.27
N TRP A 225 13.39 -4.66 15.44
CA TRP A 225 12.87 -3.50 14.70
C TRP A 225 11.97 -2.59 15.55
N THR A 226 12.54 -2.06 16.62
CA THR A 226 11.82 -1.24 17.64
C THR A 226 11.19 0.06 17.10
N GLN A 227 11.69 0.56 15.96
CA GLN A 227 11.21 1.81 15.32
C GLN A 227 10.09 1.59 14.31
N LEU A 228 9.65 0.34 14.09
CA LEU A 228 8.64 0.03 13.10
C LEU A 228 7.30 0.68 13.47
N GLN A 229 6.70 1.40 12.52
CA GLN A 229 5.43 2.10 12.68
C GLN A 229 4.30 1.42 11.91
N PHE A 230 4.64 0.83 10.76
CA PHE A 230 3.70 0.19 9.86
C PHE A 230 4.23 -1.17 9.43
N LEU A 231 3.43 -2.21 9.68
CA LEU A 231 3.68 -3.57 9.25
C LEU A 231 2.51 -4.05 8.38
N HIS A 232 2.76 -4.27 7.10
CA HIS A 232 1.81 -4.84 6.17
C HIS A 232 2.42 -6.03 5.46
N ILE A 233 1.84 -7.21 5.65
CA ILE A 233 2.27 -8.43 4.96
C ILE A 233 1.03 -9.12 4.38
N GLN A 234 0.98 -9.17 3.05
CA GLN A 234 -0.08 -9.84 2.30
C GLN A 234 0.48 -10.99 1.46
N GLY A 235 0.01 -12.21 1.70
CA GLY A 235 0.40 -13.41 0.95
C GLY A 235 -0.37 -13.63 -0.35
N LYS A 236 0.00 -14.68 -1.09
CA LYS A 236 -0.76 -15.19 -2.24
C LYS A 236 -1.61 -16.39 -1.80
N GLN A 237 -2.80 -16.56 -2.38
CA GLN A 237 -3.65 -17.72 -2.11
C GLN A 237 -2.98 -19.03 -2.56
N LEU A 238 -3.08 -20.09 -1.74
CA LEU A 238 -2.55 -21.44 -1.99
C LEU A 238 -1.04 -21.55 -2.30
N ARG A 239 -0.29 -20.48 -2.08
CA ARG A 239 1.14 -20.39 -2.37
C ARG A 239 1.94 -20.18 -1.09
N PRO A 240 3.27 -20.34 -1.15
CA PRO A 240 4.12 -19.98 -0.01
C PRO A 240 3.77 -18.57 0.46
N SER A 241 3.38 -18.51 1.71
CA SER A 241 2.92 -17.34 2.44
C SER A 241 3.32 -17.57 3.89
N LEU A 242 3.05 -16.60 4.74
CA LEU A 242 3.51 -16.62 6.12
C LEU A 242 2.94 -17.84 6.86
N THR A 243 3.81 -18.74 7.29
CA THR A 243 3.46 -19.90 8.14
C THR A 243 3.89 -19.69 9.59
N TYR A 244 4.88 -18.82 9.81
CA TYR A 244 5.49 -18.59 11.12
C TYR A 244 5.73 -17.11 11.39
N LEU A 245 5.41 -16.71 12.63
CA LEU A 245 5.77 -15.44 13.24
C LEU A 245 6.45 -15.76 14.59
N PRO A 246 7.57 -15.09 14.94
CA PRO A 246 8.20 -15.25 16.25
C PRO A 246 7.20 -14.95 17.39
N GLU A 247 7.19 -15.76 18.44
CA GLU A 247 6.22 -15.64 19.54
C GLU A 247 6.33 -14.29 20.28
N ASP A 248 7.53 -13.73 20.32
CA ASP A 248 7.90 -12.47 20.96
C ASP A 248 8.03 -11.31 19.96
N LEU A 249 7.58 -11.47 18.71
CA LEU A 249 7.72 -10.46 17.65
C LEU A 249 7.26 -9.07 18.09
N PHE A 250 6.12 -8.99 18.78
CA PHE A 250 5.51 -7.73 19.22
C PHE A 250 5.83 -7.38 20.68
N SER A 251 6.86 -8.01 21.28
CA SER A 251 7.23 -7.78 22.69
C SER A 251 7.90 -6.43 22.95
N ASN A 252 8.50 -5.80 21.93
CA ASN A 252 9.19 -4.51 22.06
C ASN A 252 9.08 -3.67 20.77
N MET A 253 7.88 -3.24 20.41
CA MET A 253 7.63 -2.38 19.23
C MET A 253 6.80 -1.15 19.63
N PRO A 254 7.35 -0.26 20.47
CA PRO A 254 6.60 0.87 21.01
C PRO A 254 6.15 1.88 19.95
N SER A 255 6.80 1.92 18.79
CA SER A 255 6.45 2.82 17.69
C SER A 255 5.36 2.29 16.76
N LEU A 256 4.97 1.02 16.90
CA LEU A 256 4.06 0.34 15.97
C LEU A 256 2.64 0.89 16.11
N GLN A 257 2.06 1.32 15.00
CA GLN A 257 0.74 1.94 14.92
C GLN A 257 -0.25 1.13 14.09
N MET A 258 0.23 0.39 13.10
CA MET A 258 -0.62 -0.40 12.22
C MET A 258 -0.03 -1.79 11.94
N ILE A 259 -0.86 -2.81 12.14
CA ILE A 259 -0.60 -4.18 11.72
C ILE A 259 -1.68 -4.57 10.73
N HIS A 260 -1.25 -4.95 9.52
CA HIS A 260 -2.11 -5.53 8.51
C HIS A 260 -1.51 -6.87 8.07
N LEU A 261 -2.19 -7.96 8.41
CA LEU A 261 -1.85 -9.31 7.96
C LEU A 261 -3.00 -9.86 7.12
N GLY A 262 -2.68 -10.18 5.87
CA GLY A 262 -3.65 -10.61 4.87
C GLY A 262 -3.20 -11.88 4.16
N MET A 263 -4.13 -12.79 3.87
CA MET A 263 -3.90 -13.88 2.91
C MET A 263 -2.79 -14.87 3.32
N HIS A 264 -2.86 -15.39 4.55
CA HIS A 264 -1.92 -16.37 5.08
C HIS A 264 -2.67 -17.63 5.54
N PRO A 265 -3.06 -18.51 4.60
CA PRO A 265 -3.91 -19.67 4.87
C PRO A 265 -3.32 -20.67 5.86
N LYS A 266 -1.99 -20.70 6.02
CA LYS A 266 -1.26 -21.67 6.85
C LYS A 266 -0.74 -21.09 8.17
N LEU A 267 -1.02 -19.82 8.48
CA LEU A 267 -0.63 -19.21 9.74
C LEU A 267 -1.53 -19.73 10.87
N LEU A 268 -0.93 -20.35 11.89
CA LEU A 268 -1.68 -21.00 12.97
C LEU A 268 -2.07 -20.05 14.11
N ARG A 269 -1.21 -19.08 14.42
CA ARG A 269 -1.37 -18.20 15.58
C ARG A 269 -0.72 -16.84 15.35
N LEU A 270 -1.20 -15.85 16.09
CA LEU A 270 -0.64 -14.52 16.14
C LEU A 270 0.18 -14.35 17.44
N PRO A 271 1.35 -13.69 17.38
CA PRO A 271 2.13 -13.36 18.58
C PRO A 271 1.37 -12.44 19.54
N ALA A 272 1.73 -12.47 20.82
CA ALA A 272 1.10 -11.62 21.83
C ALA A 272 1.42 -10.13 21.59
N LEU A 273 0.42 -9.26 21.71
CA LEU A 273 0.54 -7.81 21.50
C LEU A 273 1.03 -7.06 22.76
N SER A 274 1.94 -7.66 23.53
CA SER A 274 2.33 -7.16 24.85
C SER A 274 3.20 -5.89 24.84
N GLY A 275 3.92 -5.63 23.75
CA GLY A 275 4.88 -4.52 23.64
C GLY A 275 4.54 -3.48 22.58
N VAL A 276 3.26 -3.33 22.22
CA VAL A 276 2.79 -2.42 21.17
C VAL A 276 1.75 -1.39 21.67
N PRO A 277 2.05 -0.60 22.72
CA PRO A 277 1.07 0.27 23.40
C PRO A 277 0.49 1.39 22.52
N ASN A 278 1.12 1.68 21.38
CA ASN A 278 0.70 2.72 20.43
C ASN A 278 -0.05 2.19 19.22
N LEU A 279 -0.40 0.89 19.20
CA LEU A 279 -1.15 0.30 18.12
C LEU A 279 -2.52 0.97 17.98
N ARG A 280 -2.85 1.43 16.78
CA ARG A 280 -4.10 2.14 16.44
C ARG A 280 -4.99 1.34 15.50
N SER A 281 -4.41 0.50 14.65
CA SER A 281 -5.14 -0.27 13.65
C SER A 281 -4.63 -1.70 13.58
N LEU A 282 -5.56 -2.64 13.66
CA LEU A 282 -5.34 -4.07 13.51
C LEU A 282 -6.28 -4.61 12.42
N THR A 283 -5.70 -5.01 11.29
CA THR A 283 -6.43 -5.62 10.18
C THR A 283 -5.93 -7.04 9.96
N LEU A 284 -6.84 -8.00 10.12
CA LEU A 284 -6.60 -9.42 9.94
C LEU A 284 -7.57 -9.93 8.87
N ALA A 285 -7.03 -10.38 7.74
CA ALA A 285 -7.83 -10.84 6.63
C ALA A 285 -7.33 -12.20 6.11
N THR A 286 -8.23 -13.16 5.92
CA THR A 286 -7.90 -14.44 5.26
C THR A 286 -6.78 -15.20 5.97
N LEU A 287 -6.91 -15.36 7.30
CA LEU A 287 -6.04 -16.21 8.13
C LEU A 287 -6.84 -17.44 8.58
N HIS A 288 -7.01 -18.40 7.67
CA HIS A 288 -8.00 -19.48 7.81
C HIS A 288 -7.83 -20.38 9.03
N LEU A 289 -6.60 -20.55 9.54
CA LEU A 289 -6.29 -21.45 10.65
C LEU A 289 -6.14 -20.75 12.01
N VAL A 290 -6.13 -19.41 12.05
CA VAL A 290 -6.03 -18.65 13.31
C VAL A 290 -7.34 -18.77 14.08
N ARG A 291 -7.27 -19.31 15.30
CA ARG A 291 -8.45 -19.60 16.13
C ARG A 291 -8.83 -18.51 17.13
N GLU A 292 -7.86 -17.71 17.52
CA GLU A 292 -8.00 -16.68 18.54
C GLU A 292 -7.19 -15.44 18.16
N ILE A 293 -7.70 -14.27 18.52
CA ILE A 293 -6.96 -13.01 18.47
C ILE A 293 -6.28 -12.83 19.84
N PRO A 294 -5.00 -12.43 19.90
CA PRO A 294 -4.29 -12.23 21.17
C PRO A 294 -4.96 -11.16 22.03
N SER A 295 -4.74 -11.21 23.36
CA SER A 295 -5.29 -10.22 24.29
C SER A 295 -4.98 -8.78 23.85
N LEU A 296 -5.99 -7.92 23.99
CA LEU A 296 -5.91 -6.49 23.65
C LEU A 296 -5.64 -5.60 24.88
N ASP A 297 -5.33 -6.20 26.04
CA ASP A 297 -5.16 -5.46 27.31
C ASP A 297 -4.00 -4.46 27.29
N GLN A 298 -2.97 -4.74 26.50
CA GLN A 298 -1.76 -3.91 26.39
C GLN A 298 -1.79 -2.95 25.19
N VAL A 299 -2.92 -2.87 24.48
CA VAL A 299 -3.11 -1.97 23.32
C VAL A 299 -4.26 -0.98 23.53
N PRO A 300 -4.23 -0.15 24.58
CA PRO A 300 -5.37 0.71 24.96
C PRO A 300 -5.76 1.73 23.88
N ARG A 301 -4.82 2.06 22.97
CA ARG A 301 -4.98 3.04 21.89
C ARG A 301 -5.54 2.47 20.59
N LEU A 302 -5.92 1.19 20.56
CA LEU A 302 -6.46 0.53 19.38
C LEU A 302 -7.83 1.12 19.04
N ARG A 303 -7.97 1.63 17.81
CA ARG A 303 -9.15 2.36 17.32
C ARG A 303 -9.89 1.62 16.21
N HIS A 304 -9.15 0.97 15.33
CA HIS A 304 -9.68 0.30 14.15
C HIS A 304 -9.36 -1.19 14.22
N ILE A 305 -10.42 -2.00 14.23
CA ILE A 305 -10.31 -3.45 14.26
C ILE A 305 -11.08 -3.99 13.06
N THR A 306 -10.39 -4.67 12.16
CA THR A 306 -11.00 -5.29 10.99
C THR A 306 -10.61 -6.75 10.94
N VAL A 307 -11.62 -7.61 10.94
CA VAL A 307 -11.46 -9.06 10.89
C VAL A 307 -12.27 -9.57 9.72
N SER A 308 -11.63 -10.27 8.79
CA SER A 308 -12.33 -10.78 7.61
C SER A 308 -11.85 -12.14 7.13
N TYR A 309 -12.78 -13.00 6.69
CA TYR A 309 -12.49 -14.35 6.19
C TYR A 309 -11.57 -15.16 7.12
N MET A 310 -11.91 -15.21 8.41
CA MET A 310 -11.17 -15.95 9.44
C MET A 310 -11.90 -17.24 9.76
N GLU A 311 -11.74 -18.27 8.93
CA GLU A 311 -12.60 -19.46 8.93
C GLU A 311 -12.46 -20.38 10.15
N SER A 312 -11.43 -20.20 10.98
CA SER A 312 -11.27 -20.93 12.26
C SER A 312 -11.43 -20.04 13.49
N LEU A 313 -11.71 -18.74 13.35
CA LEU A 313 -11.79 -17.81 14.47
C LEU A 313 -13.05 -18.06 15.30
N GLN A 314 -12.86 -18.55 16.53
CA GLN A 314 -13.94 -18.91 17.44
C GLN A 314 -14.10 -17.89 18.58
N ILE A 315 -13.00 -17.25 18.99
CA ILE A 315 -12.96 -16.39 20.19
C ILE A 315 -12.33 -15.05 19.82
N ILE A 316 -12.98 -13.96 20.24
CA ILE A 316 -12.38 -12.62 20.30
C ILE A 316 -12.04 -12.28 21.76
N PRO A 317 -10.93 -11.57 21.99
CA PRO A 317 -10.55 -11.08 23.31
C PRO A 317 -11.52 -10.00 23.80
N ASP A 318 -11.46 -9.73 25.11
CA ASP A 318 -12.25 -8.69 25.73
C ASP A 318 -11.75 -7.27 25.35
N PHE A 319 -12.65 -6.30 25.34
CA PHE A 319 -12.39 -4.92 24.96
C PHE A 319 -12.34 -3.94 26.14
N GLU A 320 -12.41 -4.43 27.39
CA GLU A 320 -12.46 -3.59 28.60
C GLU A 320 -11.34 -2.54 28.68
N LYS A 321 -10.12 -2.88 28.24
CA LYS A 321 -8.96 -1.97 28.32
C LYS A 321 -8.82 -1.02 27.13
N LEU A 322 -9.67 -1.13 26.12
CA LEU A 322 -9.65 -0.24 24.96
C LEU A 322 -10.29 1.10 25.33
N GLU A 323 -9.57 2.20 25.10
CA GLU A 323 -10.04 3.54 25.47
C GLU A 323 -11.14 4.04 24.54
N ASN A 324 -10.93 3.94 23.22
CA ASN A 324 -11.88 4.43 22.22
C ASN A 324 -11.77 3.63 20.91
N VAL A 325 -12.70 2.70 20.72
CA VAL A 325 -12.90 2.04 19.42
C VAL A 325 -13.71 2.97 18.52
N GLU A 326 -13.12 3.32 17.39
CA GLU A 326 -13.71 4.19 16.37
C GLU A 326 -14.36 3.37 15.26
N ASP A 327 -13.75 2.24 14.90
CA ASP A 327 -14.26 1.33 13.86
C ASP A 327 -14.02 -0.13 14.24
N PHE A 328 -15.06 -0.95 14.09
CA PHE A 328 -14.98 -2.39 14.30
C PHE A 328 -15.81 -3.13 13.26
N VAL A 329 -15.13 -3.94 12.45
CA VAL A 329 -15.73 -4.66 11.33
C VAL A 329 -15.41 -6.14 11.42
N ILE A 330 -16.47 -6.96 11.29
CA ILE A 330 -16.35 -8.40 11.04
C ILE A 330 -17.11 -8.71 9.75
N ALA A 331 -16.39 -9.10 8.71
CA ALA A 331 -16.96 -9.34 7.38
C ALA A 331 -16.47 -10.65 6.75
N GLY A 332 -17.25 -11.25 5.87
CA GLY A 332 -16.92 -12.55 5.29
C GLY A 332 -17.06 -13.70 6.30
N ILE A 333 -16.61 -14.89 5.90
CA ILE A 333 -16.82 -16.12 6.67
C ILE A 333 -15.94 -16.11 7.92
N CYS A 334 -16.57 -15.87 9.07
CA CYS A 334 -15.96 -15.90 10.40
C CYS A 334 -16.89 -16.69 11.35
N PRO A 335 -16.46 -17.84 11.90
CA PRO A 335 -17.32 -18.66 12.77
C PRO A 335 -17.78 -17.98 14.05
N ILE A 336 -17.11 -16.93 14.51
CA ILE A 336 -17.62 -16.10 15.62
C ILE A 336 -19.02 -15.51 15.35
N CYS A 337 -19.40 -15.38 14.08
CA CYS A 337 -20.74 -14.93 13.65
C CYS A 337 -21.77 -16.06 13.52
N CYS A 338 -21.39 -17.29 13.86
CA CYS A 338 -22.22 -18.48 13.77
C CYS A 338 -23.36 -18.45 14.80
N THR A 339 -24.59 -18.74 14.35
CA THR A 339 -25.77 -18.81 15.22
C THR A 339 -26.03 -20.20 15.81
N CYS A 340 -25.01 -21.06 15.92
CA CYS A 340 -25.13 -22.47 16.33
C CYS A 340 -26.19 -23.26 15.50
N ASN A 341 -26.46 -22.81 14.28
CA ASN A 341 -27.38 -23.45 13.37
C ASN A 341 -26.59 -24.16 12.25
N PRO A 342 -26.74 -25.48 12.05
CA PRO A 342 -26.04 -26.22 11.00
C PRO A 342 -26.31 -25.69 9.57
N ALA A 343 -27.42 -24.99 9.36
CA ALA A 343 -27.76 -24.36 8.08
C ALA A 343 -27.09 -22.99 7.87
N ASP A 344 -26.44 -22.44 8.89
CA ASP A 344 -25.77 -21.14 8.84
C ASP A 344 -24.37 -21.29 8.22
N TRP A 345 -24.18 -20.71 7.05
CA TRP A 345 -22.91 -20.66 6.30
C TRP A 345 -21.70 -20.11 7.07
N PHE A 346 -21.88 -19.32 8.16
CA PHE A 346 -20.77 -18.87 9.00
C PHE A 346 -20.19 -20.01 9.82
N CYS A 347 -21.00 -21.02 10.12
CA CYS A 347 -20.59 -22.23 10.82
C CYS A 347 -20.01 -23.28 9.87
N ALA A 348 -20.18 -23.09 8.55
CA ALA A 348 -19.71 -24.04 7.57
C ALA A 348 -18.19 -24.04 7.52
N GLY A 349 -17.60 -25.22 7.74
CA GLY A 349 -16.16 -25.41 7.57
C GLY A 349 -15.75 -25.26 6.10
N ASN A 350 -14.46 -25.15 5.86
CA ASN A 350 -13.88 -25.09 4.53
C ASN A 350 -13.04 -26.32 4.23
N SER A 351 -13.55 -27.18 3.35
CA SER A 351 -12.85 -28.40 2.94
C SER A 351 -11.54 -28.13 2.18
N VAL A 352 -11.38 -26.97 1.52
CA VAL A 352 -10.17 -26.65 0.75
C VAL A 352 -8.99 -26.33 1.65
N PHE A 353 -9.25 -25.73 2.81
CA PHE A 353 -8.23 -25.40 3.81
C PHE A 353 -8.24 -26.36 5.00
N GLU A 354 -8.93 -27.50 4.88
CA GLU A 354 -9.07 -28.51 5.95
C GLU A 354 -9.63 -27.93 7.27
N VAL A 355 -10.46 -26.89 7.16
CA VAL A 355 -11.12 -26.24 8.29
C VAL A 355 -12.42 -26.99 8.59
N PRO A 356 -12.58 -27.62 9.77
CA PRO A 356 -13.82 -28.28 10.13
C PRO A 356 -14.94 -27.27 10.40
N PRO A 357 -16.23 -27.66 10.31
CA PRO A 357 -17.34 -26.84 10.77
C PRO A 357 -17.15 -26.43 12.24
N SER A 358 -17.56 -25.22 12.57
CA SER A 358 -17.40 -24.72 13.93
C SER A 358 -18.41 -25.37 14.87
N PRO A 359 -17.97 -25.90 16.04
CA PRO A 359 -18.89 -26.35 17.07
C PRO A 359 -19.61 -25.15 17.70
N CYS A 360 -20.73 -25.43 18.37
CA CYS A 360 -21.38 -24.44 19.21
C CYS A 360 -20.57 -24.18 20.48
N LEU A 361 -20.66 -22.96 21.01
CA LEU A 361 -20.05 -22.61 22.28
C LEU A 361 -20.78 -23.34 23.43
N ASP A 362 -20.00 -23.92 24.34
CA ASP A 362 -20.52 -24.58 25.54
C ASP A 362 -20.79 -23.57 26.66
N GLU A 363 -21.56 -23.95 27.69
CA GLU A 363 -21.88 -23.12 28.87
C GLU A 363 -20.63 -22.65 29.66
N LYS A 364 -19.49 -23.31 29.46
CA LYS A 364 -18.19 -22.96 30.08
C LYS A 364 -17.41 -21.88 29.32
N SER A 365 -17.94 -21.42 28.19
CA SER A 365 -17.27 -20.42 27.35
C SER A 365 -17.19 -19.08 28.09
N PRO A 366 -16.08 -18.33 27.94
CA PRO A 366 -15.93 -17.03 28.59
C PRO A 366 -17.02 -16.07 28.12
N LEU A 367 -17.71 -15.46 29.08
CA LEU A 367 -18.72 -14.44 28.80
C LEU A 367 -18.04 -13.07 28.64
N PRO A 368 -18.52 -12.23 27.70
CA PRO A 368 -17.96 -10.90 27.48
C PRO A 368 -18.25 -9.98 28.66
N THR A 369 -17.32 -9.07 28.99
CA THR A 369 -17.56 -8.01 29.98
C THR A 369 -18.64 -7.04 29.49
N LEU A 370 -19.23 -6.28 30.43
CA LEU A 370 -20.21 -5.25 30.09
C LEU A 370 -19.63 -4.18 29.15
N ALA A 371 -18.33 -3.89 29.23
CA ALA A 371 -17.65 -2.98 28.32
C ALA A 371 -17.63 -3.55 26.89
N THR A 372 -17.24 -4.82 26.74
CA THR A 372 -17.26 -5.53 25.46
C THR A 372 -18.66 -5.59 24.84
N GLN A 373 -19.69 -5.89 25.64
CA GLN A 373 -21.08 -5.92 25.17
C GLN A 373 -21.51 -4.58 24.57
N ARG A 374 -21.19 -3.46 25.22
CA ARG A 374 -21.50 -2.12 24.68
C ARG A 374 -20.80 -1.82 23.36
N VAL A 375 -19.54 -2.27 23.20
CA VAL A 375 -18.82 -2.13 21.93
C VAL A 375 -19.50 -2.94 20.84
N LEU A 376 -19.86 -4.19 21.12
CA LEU A 376 -20.57 -5.06 20.17
C LEU A 376 -21.93 -4.47 19.77
N GLU A 377 -22.70 -3.94 20.71
CA GLU A 377 -23.97 -3.26 20.44
C GLU A 377 -23.78 -2.01 19.58
N ARG A 378 -22.77 -1.19 19.88
CA ARG A 378 -22.45 0.03 19.14
C ARG A 378 -22.13 -0.23 17.66
N PHE A 379 -21.43 -1.33 17.37
CA PHE A 379 -20.97 -1.68 16.03
C PHE A 379 -21.81 -2.76 15.36
N ASN A 380 -23.01 -3.08 15.86
CA ASN A 380 -23.82 -4.20 15.36
C ASN A 380 -24.06 -4.20 13.84
N ALA A 381 -24.08 -3.04 13.18
CA ALA A 381 -24.31 -2.89 11.74
C ALA A 381 -23.10 -3.28 10.88
N THR A 382 -21.88 -3.20 11.44
CA THR A 382 -20.63 -3.52 10.77
C THR A 382 -20.07 -4.89 11.18
N LEU A 383 -20.72 -5.55 12.13
CA LEU A 383 -20.38 -6.90 12.59
C LEU A 383 -21.21 -7.95 11.88
N CYS A 384 -20.57 -9.06 11.52
CA CYS A 384 -21.22 -10.24 10.97
C CYS A 384 -22.10 -9.94 9.75
N ILE A 385 -21.59 -9.06 8.87
CA ILE A 385 -22.32 -8.59 7.70
C ILE A 385 -22.69 -9.79 6.83
N ARG A 386 -23.99 -10.00 6.62
CA ARG A 386 -24.53 -11.05 5.75
C ARG A 386 -24.66 -10.52 4.33
N SER A 387 -23.54 -10.30 3.65
CA SER A 387 -23.57 -9.84 2.25
C SER A 387 -23.67 -11.04 1.30
N GLY A 388 -24.39 -10.88 0.17
CA GLY A 388 -24.46 -11.93 -0.86
C GLY A 388 -23.10 -12.28 -1.49
N PHE A 389 -22.12 -11.38 -1.38
CA PHE A 389 -20.74 -11.61 -1.83
C PHE A 389 -20.03 -12.69 -1.02
N ASP A 390 -20.45 -12.92 0.23
CA ASP A 390 -19.86 -13.92 1.14
C ASP A 390 -20.42 -15.34 0.89
N LYS A 391 -21.40 -15.49 -0.02
CA LYS A 391 -22.13 -16.76 -0.28
C LYS A 391 -21.44 -17.62 -1.30
N ALA A 392 -20.89 -16.94 -2.29
CA ALA A 392 -20.01 -17.60 -3.20
C ALA A 392 -18.74 -17.89 -2.38
N LYS A 393 -18.31 -19.15 -2.39
CA LYS A 393 -16.96 -19.57 -2.04
C LYS A 393 -15.97 -18.90 -3.01
N ILE A 394 -15.95 -17.57 -3.04
CA ILE A 394 -15.00 -16.74 -3.77
C ILE A 394 -13.75 -16.75 -2.90
N VAL A 395 -13.18 -17.94 -2.75
CA VAL A 395 -11.75 -17.97 -2.74
C VAL A 395 -11.42 -17.72 -4.20
N ASP A 396 -11.02 -16.48 -4.52
CA ASP A 396 -10.48 -16.06 -5.82
C ASP A 396 -9.18 -16.84 -6.09
N PHE A 397 -9.30 -18.15 -6.24
CA PHE A 397 -8.25 -18.98 -6.79
C PHE A 397 -8.10 -18.52 -8.23
N LEU A 398 -7.15 -17.61 -8.42
CA LEU A 398 -6.70 -17.17 -9.72
C LEU A 398 -6.33 -18.39 -10.55
N SER A 399 -7.26 -18.83 -11.39
CA SER A 399 -7.00 -19.92 -12.31
C SER A 399 -6.22 -19.36 -13.49
N GLN A 400 -5.34 -20.18 -14.06
CA GLN A 400 -4.64 -19.85 -15.29
C GLN A 400 -5.64 -19.41 -16.38
N SER A 401 -6.77 -20.12 -16.50
CA SER A 401 -7.84 -19.79 -17.46
C SER A 401 -8.51 -18.43 -17.21
N GLN A 402 -8.63 -17.94 -15.97
CA GLN A 402 -9.18 -16.62 -15.68
C GLN A 402 -8.26 -15.48 -16.12
N ILE A 403 -6.94 -15.68 -15.98
CA ILE A 403 -5.93 -14.68 -16.35
C ILE A 403 -5.72 -14.67 -17.87
N GLU A 404 -5.58 -15.85 -18.48
CA GLU A 404 -5.28 -15.96 -19.91
C GLU A 404 -6.39 -15.40 -20.82
N VAL A 405 -7.65 -15.50 -20.41
CA VAL A 405 -8.79 -14.92 -21.16
C VAL A 405 -8.62 -13.40 -21.35
N CYS A 406 -7.93 -12.72 -20.44
CA CYS A 406 -7.68 -11.30 -20.57
C CYS A 406 -6.55 -10.96 -21.55
N GLY A 407 -5.64 -11.89 -21.82
CA GLY A 407 -4.53 -11.68 -22.75
C GLY A 407 -3.70 -10.44 -22.46
N GLY A 408 -3.53 -10.08 -21.17
CA GLY A 408 -2.79 -8.90 -20.74
C GLY A 408 -3.45 -7.54 -20.98
N VAL A 409 -4.67 -7.49 -21.52
CA VAL A 409 -5.34 -6.24 -21.89
C VAL A 409 -6.40 -5.83 -20.85
N PRO A 410 -6.23 -4.69 -20.16
CA PRO A 410 -7.17 -4.24 -19.15
C PRO A 410 -8.49 -3.80 -19.80
N TYR A 411 -9.57 -3.87 -19.01
CA TYR A 411 -10.95 -3.47 -19.36
C TYR A 411 -11.59 -4.18 -20.55
N ARG A 412 -10.89 -5.13 -21.17
CA ARG A 412 -11.42 -6.05 -22.17
C ARG A 412 -12.64 -6.79 -21.62
N ARG A 413 -13.63 -7.00 -22.48
CA ARG A 413 -14.76 -7.90 -22.20
C ARG A 413 -14.26 -9.33 -22.18
N CYS A 414 -14.55 -10.05 -21.09
CA CYS A 414 -14.18 -11.45 -20.94
C CYS A 414 -15.40 -12.31 -20.63
N GLU A 415 -15.29 -13.63 -20.79
CA GLU A 415 -16.33 -14.59 -20.43
C GLU A 415 -15.72 -15.66 -19.51
N PHE A 416 -16.30 -15.83 -18.33
CA PHE A 416 -15.81 -16.82 -17.37
C PHE A 416 -16.94 -17.43 -16.52
N PRO A 417 -17.00 -18.75 -16.35
CA PRO A 417 -16.23 -19.79 -17.04
C PRO A 417 -16.41 -19.74 -18.57
N PRO A 418 -15.50 -20.34 -19.36
CA PRO A 418 -15.60 -20.35 -20.82
C PRO A 418 -16.94 -20.97 -21.29
N ASN A 419 -17.59 -20.36 -22.29
CA ASN A 419 -18.88 -20.78 -22.84
C ASN A 419 -20.04 -20.82 -21.83
N SER A 420 -19.95 -20.08 -20.73
CA SER A 420 -21.00 -20.01 -19.71
C SER A 420 -22.08 -18.96 -20.02
N GLY A 421 -21.84 -18.07 -20.98
CA GLY A 421 -22.66 -16.89 -21.25
C GLY A 421 -22.53 -15.80 -20.18
N LYS A 422 -21.65 -15.97 -19.18
CA LYS A 422 -21.41 -14.98 -18.12
C LYS A 422 -20.23 -14.10 -18.49
N PHE A 423 -20.52 -12.84 -18.77
CA PHE A 423 -19.51 -11.86 -19.16
C PHE A 423 -19.01 -11.07 -17.95
N GLY A 424 -17.72 -10.77 -17.97
CA GLY A 424 -17.05 -9.94 -16.99
C GLY A 424 -16.17 -8.89 -17.66
N ILE A 425 -15.37 -8.25 -16.82
CA ILE A 425 -14.37 -7.26 -17.22
C ILE A 425 -12.99 -7.70 -16.77
N CYS A 426 -11.99 -7.52 -17.62
CA CYS A 426 -10.60 -7.75 -17.27
C CYS A 426 -10.09 -6.63 -16.39
N ILE A 427 -9.89 -6.89 -15.10
CA ILE A 427 -9.37 -5.90 -14.15
C ILE A 427 -8.35 -6.54 -13.24
N ASN A 428 -7.41 -5.70 -12.79
CA ASN A 428 -6.52 -6.04 -11.71
C ASN A 428 -7.23 -5.74 -10.40
N PHE A 429 -7.38 -6.76 -9.56
CA PHE A 429 -7.92 -6.59 -8.23
C PHE A 429 -6.81 -6.67 -7.20
N ARG A 430 -6.71 -5.68 -6.31
CA ARG A 430 -5.78 -5.68 -5.16
C ARG A 430 -4.30 -5.93 -5.54
N LEU A 431 -3.83 -5.42 -6.68
CA LEU A 431 -2.45 -5.62 -7.18
C LEU A 431 -2.16 -7.07 -7.60
N GLN A 432 -3.18 -7.89 -7.85
CA GLN A 432 -3.03 -9.26 -8.35
C GLN A 432 -2.84 -9.27 -9.87
N ALA A 433 -2.72 -10.46 -10.46
CA ALA A 433 -2.72 -10.60 -11.92
C ALA A 433 -4.00 -10.03 -12.53
N LEU A 434 -3.88 -9.51 -13.76
CA LEU A 434 -5.04 -9.12 -14.55
C LEU A 434 -5.90 -10.37 -14.82
N MET A 435 -7.17 -10.34 -14.39
CA MET A 435 -8.06 -11.50 -14.49
C MET A 435 -9.45 -11.10 -14.96
N CYS A 436 -10.20 -12.08 -15.46
CA CYS A 436 -11.60 -11.90 -15.79
C CYS A 436 -12.46 -11.88 -14.52
N VAL A 437 -13.02 -10.71 -14.18
CA VAL A 437 -13.93 -10.55 -13.03
C VAL A 437 -15.36 -10.45 -13.52
N VAL A 438 -16.16 -11.45 -13.17
CA VAL A 438 -17.59 -11.55 -13.53
C VAL A 438 -18.43 -10.91 -12.45
N ASN A 439 -18.45 -9.58 -12.43
CA ASN A 439 -19.26 -8.79 -11.52
C ASN A 439 -19.66 -7.46 -12.19
N ASP A 440 -20.98 -7.24 -12.27
CA ASP A 440 -21.60 -6.09 -12.93
C ASP A 440 -21.24 -4.74 -12.28
N ASP A 441 -20.88 -4.73 -11.00
CA ASP A 441 -20.52 -3.50 -10.29
C ASP A 441 -19.23 -2.90 -10.85
N TYR A 442 -18.24 -3.72 -11.18
CA TYR A 442 -16.99 -3.22 -11.79
C TYR A 442 -17.20 -2.73 -13.23
N VAL A 443 -18.09 -3.39 -13.98
CA VAL A 443 -18.50 -2.95 -15.32
C VAL A 443 -19.18 -1.58 -15.23
N ARG A 444 -20.12 -1.42 -14.29
CA ARG A 444 -20.82 -0.15 -14.04
C ARG A 444 -19.84 0.94 -13.59
N LEU A 445 -18.91 0.61 -12.70
CA LEU A 445 -17.88 1.53 -12.22
C LEU A 445 -17.03 2.07 -13.38
N ARG A 446 -16.53 1.20 -14.27
CA ARG A 446 -15.73 1.64 -15.42
C ARG A 446 -16.53 2.48 -16.41
N LYS A 447 -17.81 2.16 -16.65
CA LYS A 447 -18.71 3.02 -17.46
C LYS A 447 -18.81 4.44 -16.90
N VAL A 448 -18.99 4.57 -15.58
CA VAL A 448 -19.05 5.88 -14.91
C VAL A 448 -17.71 6.62 -15.00
N GLN A 449 -16.59 5.90 -14.87
CA GLN A 449 -15.25 6.47 -15.06
C GLN A 449 -15.06 7.04 -16.47
N ILE A 450 -15.46 6.30 -17.50
CA ILE A 450 -15.41 6.76 -18.90
C ILE A 450 -16.30 7.99 -19.10
N GLN A 451 -17.56 7.94 -18.64
CA GLN A 451 -18.52 9.04 -18.77
C GLN A 451 -18.05 10.32 -18.08
N ARG A 452 -17.38 10.20 -16.93
CA ARG A 452 -16.87 11.34 -16.16
C ARG A 452 -15.45 11.74 -16.54
N ASN A 453 -14.82 11.02 -17.47
CA ASN A 453 -13.41 11.20 -17.85
C ASN A 453 -12.47 11.15 -16.63
N VAL A 454 -12.67 10.17 -15.75
CA VAL A 454 -11.88 9.97 -14.52
C VAL A 454 -11.12 8.64 -14.61
N GLY A 455 -9.82 8.67 -14.32
CA GLY A 455 -8.93 7.50 -14.37
C GLY A 455 -8.18 7.37 -15.71
N PRO A 456 -7.67 6.17 -16.05
CA PRO A 456 -6.93 5.95 -17.29
C PRO A 456 -7.80 6.24 -18.51
N PRO A 457 -7.23 6.86 -19.58
CA PRO A 457 -7.95 7.11 -20.82
C PRO A 457 -8.50 5.79 -21.37
N CYS A 458 -9.71 5.84 -21.94
CA CYS A 458 -10.37 4.62 -22.39
C CYS A 458 -9.82 4.16 -23.75
N ASP A 459 -9.68 2.85 -23.92
CA ASP A 459 -9.32 2.24 -25.20
C ASP A 459 -10.56 2.14 -26.10
N VAL A 460 -10.52 2.82 -27.24
CA VAL A 460 -11.66 2.90 -28.16
C VAL A 460 -12.05 1.56 -28.81
N VAL A 461 -11.16 0.57 -28.80
CA VAL A 461 -11.42 -0.77 -29.35
C VAL A 461 -11.88 -1.70 -28.23
N GLU A 462 -11.09 -1.82 -27.19
CA GLU A 462 -11.30 -2.82 -26.12
C GLU A 462 -12.40 -2.40 -25.15
N GLU A 463 -12.69 -1.09 -25.04
CA GLU A 463 -13.71 -0.53 -24.16
C GLU A 463 -14.92 0.04 -24.92
N ALA A 464 -15.05 -0.24 -26.23
CA ALA A 464 -16.20 0.15 -27.04
C ALA A 464 -17.52 -0.36 -26.44
N TRP A 465 -17.50 -1.58 -25.89
CA TRP A 465 -18.64 -2.20 -25.21
C TRP A 465 -19.04 -1.51 -23.89
N LEU A 466 -18.18 -0.62 -23.37
CA LEU A 466 -18.44 0.23 -22.21
C LEU A 466 -18.90 1.65 -22.60
N GLY A 467 -18.95 1.96 -23.89
CA GLY A 467 -19.32 3.29 -24.40
C GLY A 467 -18.13 4.22 -24.63
N CYS A 468 -16.90 3.71 -24.65
CA CYS A 468 -15.74 4.51 -25.08
C CYS A 468 -15.88 4.88 -26.57
N GLY A 469 -15.62 6.14 -26.92
CA GLY A 469 -15.73 6.64 -28.29
C GLY A 469 -17.16 6.91 -28.79
N ALA A 470 -18.18 6.73 -27.95
CA ALA A 470 -19.54 7.18 -28.23
C ALA A 470 -19.66 8.68 -27.89
N GLY A 471 -19.04 9.55 -28.71
CA GLY A 471 -19.02 11.00 -28.53
C GLY A 471 -18.82 11.72 -29.85
#